data_AF-A0A2E5QCM2-F1
#
_entry.id   AF-A0A2E5QCM2-F1
#
_cell.length_a   1.000
_cell.length_b   1.000
_cell.length_c   1.000
_cell.angle_alpha   90.00
_cell.angle_beta   90.00
_cell.angle_gamma   90.00
#
_symmetry.space_group_name_H-M   'P 1'
#
loop_
_entity.id
_entity.type
_entity.pdbx_description
1 polymer ?
#
loop_
_entity_poly.entity_id
_entity_poly.type
_entity_poly.pdbx_seq_one_letter_code
_entity_poly.pdbx_strand_id
1 'polypeptide(L)'
;MPEIEKGFTLIELMIVVAIIAVLAAIAVPQYRNYTARAQATEGLTLASSAKTGIVEFQDNNGTWPTNNSDAGIEEPADITGTYVSSVTVNSNEIAIVFNSGVHSGNTITLTAADQGGSISWVCEATVIPGSQLPSNCYGSDETAP
;
A
#
# COMPACT_ATOMS: atom_id res chain seq x y z
N MET A 1 33.63 -38.72 -37.55
CA MET A 1 34.25 -37.41 -37.79
C MET A 1 33.78 -36.51 -36.66
N PRO A 2 34.67 -35.92 -35.84
CA PRO A 2 34.22 -35.05 -34.76
C PRO A 2 33.65 -33.76 -35.37
N GLU A 3 32.41 -33.44 -35.02
CA GLU A 3 31.75 -32.20 -35.39
C GLU A 3 32.43 -31.06 -34.62
N ILE A 4 32.93 -30.03 -35.31
CA ILE A 4 33.48 -28.85 -34.65
C ILE A 4 32.29 -28.08 -34.08
N GLU A 5 32.04 -28.22 -32.79
CA GLU A 5 31.04 -27.40 -32.09
C GLU A 5 31.43 -25.93 -32.22
N LYS A 6 30.61 -25.15 -32.93
CA LYS A 6 30.78 -23.71 -33.06
C LYS A 6 30.51 -23.07 -31.70
N GLY A 7 31.57 -22.67 -31.00
CA GLY A 7 31.47 -21.94 -29.74
C GLY A 7 30.84 -20.56 -29.90
N PHE A 8 30.22 -20.07 -28.84
CA PHE A 8 29.63 -18.73 -28.75
C PHE A 8 30.72 -17.65 -28.83
N THR A 9 30.49 -16.57 -29.57
CA THR A 9 31.48 -15.49 -29.70
C THR A 9 31.42 -14.52 -28.51
N LEU A 10 32.56 -13.93 -28.16
CA LEU A 10 32.62 -12.88 -27.13
C LEU A 10 31.74 -11.67 -27.49
N ILE A 11 31.60 -11.37 -28.78
CA ILE A 11 30.78 -10.24 -29.24
C ILE A 11 29.28 -10.52 -29.07
N GLU A 12 28.82 -11.76 -29.31
CA GLU A 12 27.44 -12.15 -29.04
C GLU A 12 27.13 -12.05 -27.54
N LEU A 13 28.07 -12.46 -26.68
CA LEU A 13 27.90 -12.36 -25.23
C LEU A 13 27.78 -10.90 -24.78
N MET A 14 28.63 -10.01 -25.31
CA MET A 14 28.59 -8.60 -24.97
C MET A 14 27.27 -7.92 -25.38
N ILE A 15 26.73 -8.26 -26.57
CA ILE A 15 25.44 -7.73 -27.03
C ILE A 15 24.30 -8.21 -26.12
N VAL A 16 24.30 -9.50 -25.75
CA VAL A 16 23.28 -10.06 -24.85
C VAL A 16 23.32 -9.37 -23.49
N VAL A 17 24.50 -9.17 -22.91
CA VAL A 17 24.66 -8.48 -21.63
C VAL A 17 24.19 -7.02 -21.73
N ALA A 18 24.49 -6.32 -22.83
CA ALA A 18 24.04 -4.96 -23.04
C ALA A 18 22.50 -4.85 -23.09
N ILE A 19 21.82 -5.78 -23.77
CA ILE A 19 20.36 -5.81 -23.83
C ILE A 19 19.76 -6.10 -22.45
N ILE A 20 20.30 -7.09 -21.72
CA ILE A 20 19.83 -7.43 -20.37
C ILE A 20 20.01 -6.24 -19.42
N ALA A 21 21.12 -5.50 -19.52
CA ALA A 21 21.38 -4.34 -18.69
C ALA A 21 20.32 -3.23 -18.88
N VAL A 22 19.93 -2.95 -20.13
CA VAL A 22 18.87 -1.96 -20.45
C VAL A 22 17.51 -2.43 -19.93
N LEU A 23 17.16 -3.70 -20.15
CA LEU A 23 15.88 -4.25 -19.67
C LEU A 23 15.81 -4.25 -18.13
N ALA A 24 16.90 -4.62 -17.45
CA ALA A 24 16.97 -4.63 -15.99
C ALA A 24 16.83 -3.22 -15.40
N ALA A 25 17.42 -2.21 -16.03
CA ALA A 25 17.32 -0.83 -15.58
C ALA A 25 15.87 -0.31 -15.54
N ILE A 26 15.00 -0.78 -16.43
CA ILE A 26 13.57 -0.42 -16.46
C ILE A 26 12.74 -1.35 -15.58
N ALA A 27 12.99 -2.66 -15.65
CA ALA A 27 12.18 -3.67 -14.97
C ALA A 27 12.31 -3.64 -13.45
N VAL A 28 13.52 -3.41 -12.92
CA VAL A 28 13.78 -3.40 -11.48
C VAL A 28 12.98 -2.32 -10.73
N PRO A 29 13.01 -1.02 -11.12
CA PRO A 29 12.22 0.00 -10.42
C PRO A 29 10.71 -0.26 -10.52
N GLN A 30 10.23 -0.75 -11.68
CA GLN A 30 8.82 -1.08 -11.86
C GLN A 30 8.39 -2.25 -10.94
N TYR A 31 9.19 -3.29 -10.84
CA TYR A 31 8.90 -4.43 -9.96
C TYR A 31 8.90 -4.01 -8.49
N ARG A 32 9.86 -3.17 -8.07
CA ARG A 32 9.88 -2.62 -6.71
C ARG A 32 8.61 -1.84 -6.39
N ASN A 33 8.15 -0.98 -7.29
CA ASN A 33 6.89 -0.24 -7.12
C ASN A 33 5.68 -1.18 -7.06
N TYR A 34 5.63 -2.22 -7.89
CA TYR A 34 4.58 -3.22 -7.84
C TYR A 34 4.53 -3.94 -6.48
N THR A 35 5.68 -4.36 -5.95
CA THR A 35 5.75 -4.99 -4.62
C THR A 35 5.36 -4.02 -3.51
N ALA A 36 5.74 -2.74 -3.61
CA ALA A 36 5.37 -1.72 -2.64
C ALA A 36 3.84 -1.47 -2.64
N ARG A 37 3.21 -1.44 -3.82
CA ARG A 37 1.73 -1.35 -3.93
C ARG A 37 1.04 -2.54 -3.30
N ALA A 38 1.58 -3.75 -3.49
CA ALA A 38 1.02 -4.95 -2.87
C ALA A 38 1.07 -4.88 -1.33
N GLN A 39 2.19 -4.38 -0.77
CA GLN A 39 2.32 -4.15 0.67
C GLN A 39 1.29 -3.12 1.18
N ALA A 40 1.11 -2.01 0.46
CA ALA A 40 0.09 -1.01 0.82
C ALA A 40 -1.34 -1.59 0.78
N THR A 41 -1.67 -2.38 -0.25
CA THR A 41 -2.99 -3.02 -0.39
C THR A 41 -3.30 -3.99 0.74
N GLU A 42 -2.30 -4.70 1.28
CA GLU A 42 -2.49 -5.54 2.47
C GLU A 42 -3.04 -4.71 3.64
N GLY A 43 -2.42 -3.56 3.91
CA GLY A 43 -2.87 -2.66 4.97
C GLY A 43 -4.28 -2.11 4.74
N LEU A 44 -4.61 -1.75 3.50
CA LEU A 44 -5.98 -1.33 3.15
C LEU A 44 -7.00 -2.46 3.33
N THR A 45 -6.58 -3.71 3.13
CA THR A 45 -7.43 -4.89 3.33
C THR A 45 -7.70 -5.11 4.81
N LEU A 46 -6.67 -4.98 5.66
CA LEU A 46 -6.83 -5.05 7.12
C LEU A 46 -7.71 -3.91 7.67
N ALA A 47 -7.63 -2.72 7.07
CA ALA A 47 -8.47 -1.58 7.44
C ALA A 47 -9.95 -1.70 6.99
N SER A 48 -10.32 -2.71 6.19
CA SER A 48 -11.69 -2.85 5.68
C SER A 48 -12.72 -3.01 6.79
N SER A 49 -12.43 -3.82 7.82
CA SER A 49 -13.29 -3.96 9.00
C SER A 49 -13.45 -2.66 9.78
N ALA A 50 -12.37 -1.87 9.90
CA ALA A 50 -12.41 -0.57 10.54
C ALA A 50 -13.28 0.43 9.77
N LYS A 51 -13.25 0.41 8.42
CA LYS A 51 -14.16 1.23 7.60
C LYS A 51 -15.62 0.91 7.88
N THR A 52 -15.96 -0.38 7.92
CA THR A 52 -17.33 -0.81 8.23
C THR A 52 -17.74 -0.37 9.63
N GLY A 53 -16.88 -0.58 10.63
CA GLY A 53 -17.15 -0.18 12.01
C GLY A 53 -17.37 1.33 12.19
N ILE A 54 -16.58 2.15 11.49
CA ILE A 54 -16.76 3.61 11.48
C ILE A 54 -18.11 4.00 10.86
N VAL A 55 -18.48 3.41 9.72
CA VAL A 55 -19.76 3.66 9.04
C VAL A 55 -20.92 3.27 9.93
N GLU A 56 -20.90 2.06 10.50
CA GLU A 56 -21.96 1.57 11.38
C GLU A 56 -22.10 2.42 12.65
N PHE A 57 -20.99 2.84 13.25
CA PHE A 57 -21.04 3.70 14.44
C PHE A 57 -21.62 5.08 14.12
N GLN A 58 -21.23 5.68 12.99
CA GLN A 58 -21.76 6.95 12.51
C GLN A 58 -23.27 6.85 12.20
N ASP A 59 -23.71 5.77 11.55
CA ASP A 59 -25.12 5.55 11.22
C ASP A 59 -26.00 5.36 12.46
N ASN A 60 -25.50 4.67 13.48
CA ASN A 60 -26.26 4.39 14.71
C ASN A 60 -26.27 5.56 15.70
N ASN A 61 -25.16 6.31 15.80
CA ASN A 61 -24.97 7.32 16.85
C ASN A 61 -24.94 8.76 16.33
N GLY A 62 -24.84 8.97 15.02
CA GLY A 62 -24.69 10.30 14.40
C GLY A 62 -23.36 10.99 14.72
N THR A 63 -22.39 10.27 15.28
CA THR A 63 -21.06 10.77 15.66
C THR A 63 -20.00 9.73 15.30
N TRP A 64 -18.76 10.19 15.08
CA TRP A 64 -17.65 9.30 14.73
C TRP A 64 -17.13 8.55 15.97
N PRO A 65 -16.67 7.29 15.83
CA PRO A 65 -16.13 6.52 16.94
C PRO A 65 -14.81 7.10 17.43
N THR A 66 -14.55 7.14 18.73
CA THR A 66 -13.31 7.75 19.25
C THR A 66 -12.11 6.82 19.21
N ASN A 67 -12.34 5.51 19.10
CA ASN A 67 -11.33 4.47 19.18
C ASN A 67 -11.81 3.16 18.50
N ASN A 68 -10.94 2.15 18.47
CA ASN A 68 -11.23 0.82 17.91
C ASN A 68 -12.41 0.11 18.58
N SER A 69 -12.51 0.18 19.91
CA SER A 69 -13.60 -0.45 20.65
C SER A 69 -14.96 0.17 20.31
N ASP A 70 -15.03 1.49 20.13
CA ASP A 70 -16.25 2.17 19.68
C ASP A 70 -16.63 1.71 18.27
N ALA A 71 -15.65 1.52 17.38
CA ALA A 71 -15.85 0.97 16.05
C ALA A 71 -16.11 -0.56 16.03
N GLY A 72 -16.17 -1.22 17.19
CA GLY A 72 -16.45 -2.66 17.28
C GLY A 72 -15.35 -3.56 16.72
N ILE A 73 -14.10 -3.10 16.70
CA ILE A 73 -12.93 -3.85 16.23
C ILE A 73 -11.91 -4.07 17.36
N GLU A 74 -10.99 -5.01 17.15
CA GLU A 74 -9.93 -5.34 18.09
C GLU A 74 -8.98 -4.17 18.36
N GLU A 75 -8.21 -4.24 19.45
CA GLU A 75 -7.20 -3.25 19.83
C GLU A 75 -6.21 -3.03 18.66
N PRO A 76 -5.71 -1.80 18.43
CA PRO A 76 -4.90 -1.50 17.26
C PRO A 76 -3.70 -2.43 17.05
N ALA A 77 -3.06 -2.85 18.14
CA ALA A 77 -1.87 -3.72 18.12
C ALA A 77 -2.19 -5.20 17.80
N ASP A 78 -3.46 -5.61 17.87
CA ASP A 78 -3.88 -6.96 17.53
C ASP A 78 -4.27 -7.08 16.03
N ILE A 79 -4.58 -5.96 15.38
CA ILE A 79 -4.84 -5.89 13.93
C ILE A 79 -3.49 -5.81 13.19
N THR A 80 -2.89 -6.98 12.98
CA THR A 80 -1.54 -7.13 12.40
C THR A 80 -1.54 -7.91 11.09
N GLY A 81 -0.49 -7.69 10.30
CA GLY A 81 -0.23 -8.41 9.05
C GLY A 81 1.26 -8.70 8.86
N THR A 82 1.64 -9.08 7.65
CA THR A 82 3.03 -9.31 7.26
C THR A 82 3.85 -8.02 7.33
N TYR A 83 3.26 -6.90 6.88
CA TYR A 83 3.92 -5.59 6.83
C TYR A 83 3.31 -4.54 7.78
N VAL A 84 2.16 -4.84 8.37
CA VAL A 84 1.38 -3.91 9.19
C VAL A 84 1.48 -4.31 10.65
N SER A 85 1.82 -3.35 11.51
CA SER A 85 1.88 -3.55 12.96
C SER A 85 0.63 -3.10 13.70
N SER A 86 -0.14 -2.19 13.13
CA SER A 86 -1.36 -1.73 13.78
C SER A 86 -2.31 -1.02 12.83
N VAL A 87 -3.61 -1.13 13.13
CA VAL A 87 -4.68 -0.35 12.51
C VAL A 87 -5.44 0.39 13.60
N THR A 88 -5.30 1.71 13.63
CA THR A 88 -5.90 2.56 14.68
C THR A 88 -7.05 3.37 14.10
N VAL A 89 -8.20 3.35 14.76
CA VAL A 89 -9.33 4.24 14.53
C VAL A 89 -9.22 5.42 15.49
N ASN A 90 -9.34 6.62 14.96
CA ASN A 90 -9.43 7.85 15.73
C ASN A 90 -10.45 8.78 15.07
N SER A 91 -11.65 8.88 15.62
CA SER A 91 -12.75 9.64 15.01
C SER A 91 -13.08 9.12 13.61
N ASN A 92 -12.95 9.97 12.61
CA ASN A 92 -13.21 9.68 11.21
C ASN A 92 -11.95 9.20 10.47
N GLU A 93 -10.84 8.95 11.17
CA GLU A 93 -9.57 8.54 10.57
C GLU A 93 -9.20 7.10 10.94
N ILE A 94 -8.62 6.38 9.98
CA ILE A 94 -7.97 5.09 10.19
C ILE A 94 -6.51 5.25 9.83
N ALA A 95 -5.62 5.04 10.80
CA ALA A 95 -4.18 5.03 10.61
C ALA A 95 -3.65 3.59 10.52
N ILE A 96 -3.03 3.25 9.39
CA ILE A 96 -2.41 1.95 9.12
C ILE A 96 -0.90 2.11 9.22
N VAL A 97 -0.28 1.51 10.24
CA VAL A 97 1.16 1.64 10.50
C VAL A 97 1.91 0.43 9.98
N PHE A 98 2.95 0.68 9.18
CA PHE A 98 3.80 -0.36 8.62
C PHE A 98 5.08 -0.52 9.44
N ASN A 99 5.45 -1.75 9.78
CA ASN A 99 6.67 -2.06 10.54
C ASN A 99 7.74 -2.77 9.71
N SER A 100 7.41 -3.27 8.52
CA SER A 100 8.36 -4.00 7.68
C SER A 100 8.15 -3.69 6.19
N GLY A 101 9.02 -4.24 5.33
CA GLY A 101 8.96 -4.02 3.89
C GLY A 101 9.43 -2.63 3.45
N VAL A 102 9.00 -2.21 2.26
CA VAL A 102 9.38 -0.93 1.64
C VAL A 102 8.76 0.26 2.37
N HIS A 103 7.62 0.03 3.04
CA HIS A 103 6.87 1.05 3.77
C HIS A 103 7.18 1.10 5.27
N SER A 104 8.15 0.32 5.75
CA SER A 104 8.49 0.27 7.19
C SER A 104 8.71 1.66 7.78
N GLY A 105 8.03 1.94 8.90
CA GLY A 105 8.06 3.23 9.60
C GLY A 105 7.10 4.28 9.04
N ASN A 106 6.42 4.02 7.92
CA ASN A 106 5.45 4.92 7.32
C ASN A 106 4.01 4.51 7.69
N THR A 107 3.08 5.43 7.45
CA THR A 107 1.65 5.25 7.73
C THR A 107 0.83 5.65 6.51
N ILE A 108 -0.26 4.91 6.27
CA ILE A 108 -1.33 5.29 5.34
C ILE A 108 -2.53 5.67 6.19
N THR A 109 -3.12 6.83 5.91
CA THR A 109 -4.31 7.34 6.60
C THR A 109 -5.51 7.29 5.68
N LEU A 110 -6.64 6.80 6.20
CA LEU A 110 -7.94 6.84 5.54
C LEU A 110 -8.86 7.77 6.31
N THR A 111 -9.34 8.82 5.68
CA THR A 111 -10.21 9.81 6.31
C THR A 111 -11.61 9.70 5.72
N ALA A 112 -12.59 9.42 6.59
CA ALA A 112 -14.01 9.40 6.28
C ALA A 112 -14.59 10.82 6.27
N ALA A 113 -15.47 11.08 5.31
CA ALA A 113 -16.28 12.28 5.27
C ALA A 113 -17.74 11.93 4.96
N ASP A 114 -18.65 12.39 5.81
CA ASP A 114 -20.10 12.23 5.60
C ASP A 114 -20.59 13.20 4.52
N GLN A 115 -21.28 12.67 3.52
CA GLN A 115 -21.87 13.39 2.40
C GLN A 115 -23.41 13.47 2.50
N GLY A 116 -23.99 13.23 3.68
CA GLY A 116 -25.42 13.32 3.92
C GLY A 116 -26.20 12.12 3.36
N GLY A 117 -25.69 10.91 3.63
CA GLY A 117 -26.29 9.64 3.16
C GLY A 117 -25.32 8.68 2.48
N SER A 118 -24.04 9.07 2.39
CA SER A 118 -22.94 8.19 2.02
C SER A 118 -21.67 8.68 2.69
N ILE A 119 -20.74 7.77 2.98
CA ILE A 119 -19.43 8.11 3.54
C ILE A 119 -18.38 7.96 2.44
N SER A 120 -17.75 9.07 2.08
CA SER A 120 -16.60 9.07 1.19
C SER A 120 -15.32 8.81 1.99
N TRP A 121 -14.33 8.21 1.33
CA TRP A 121 -13.04 7.88 1.93
C TRP A 121 -11.92 8.49 1.11
N VAL A 122 -11.11 9.32 1.74
CA VAL A 122 -9.85 9.81 1.17
C VAL A 122 -8.72 8.96 1.75
N CYS A 123 -7.87 8.43 0.89
CA CYS A 123 -6.70 7.64 1.29
C CYS A 123 -5.44 8.44 0.99
N GLU A 124 -4.60 8.70 1.99
CA GLU A 124 -3.40 9.52 1.84
C GLU A 124 -2.20 8.90 2.56
N ALA A 125 -1.00 9.19 2.06
CA ALA A 125 0.24 8.87 2.73
C ALA A 125 1.24 10.04 2.61
N THR A 126 1.66 10.60 3.74
CA THR A 126 2.48 11.82 3.77
C THR A 126 3.92 11.61 3.27
N VAL A 127 4.44 10.38 3.33
CA VAL A 127 5.85 10.05 3.01
C VAL A 127 5.98 9.10 1.81
N ILE A 128 4.94 8.31 1.52
CA ILE A 128 4.98 7.29 0.46
C ILE A 128 4.59 7.94 -0.86
N PRO A 129 5.39 7.79 -1.95
CA PRO A 129 5.02 8.33 -3.25
C PRO A 129 3.84 7.54 -3.88
N GLY A 130 2.99 8.22 -4.65
CA GLY A 130 1.79 7.66 -5.28
C GLY A 130 2.12 6.50 -6.23
N SER A 131 3.32 6.52 -6.83
CA SER A 131 3.82 5.40 -7.62
C SER A 131 3.92 4.06 -6.87
N GLN A 132 3.94 4.08 -5.53
CA GLN A 132 3.99 2.91 -4.65
C GLN A 132 2.67 2.62 -3.95
N LEU A 133 1.62 3.38 -4.26
CA LEU A 133 0.28 3.22 -3.70
C LEU A 133 -0.71 2.71 -4.75
N PRO A 134 -1.82 2.09 -4.33
CA PRO A 134 -2.96 1.84 -5.20
C PRO A 134 -3.52 3.14 -5.78
N SER A 135 -4.18 3.06 -6.93
CA SER A 135 -4.69 4.24 -7.65
C SER A 135 -5.75 5.06 -6.91
N ASN A 136 -6.32 4.52 -5.83
CA ASN A 136 -7.31 5.18 -4.98
C ASN A 136 -6.69 5.82 -3.72
N CYS A 137 -5.37 5.90 -3.64
CA CYS A 137 -4.61 6.51 -2.54
C CYS A 137 -3.63 7.54 -3.10
N TYR A 138 -3.55 8.68 -2.41
CA TYR A 138 -2.71 9.81 -2.79
C TYR A 138 -1.39 9.77 -2.02
N GLY A 139 -0.29 9.83 -2.76
CA GLY A 139 1.04 9.85 -2.16
C GLY A 139 1.56 11.25 -1.85
N SER A 140 2.79 11.30 -1.33
CA SER A 140 3.48 12.54 -0.96
C SER A 140 3.71 13.53 -2.13
N ASP A 141 3.63 13.04 -3.37
CA ASP A 141 3.82 13.77 -4.62
C ASP A 141 2.49 14.17 -5.30
N GLU A 142 1.36 13.88 -4.66
CA GLU A 142 0.01 14.11 -5.18
C GLU A 142 -0.79 14.99 -4.21
N THR A 143 -1.84 15.64 -4.70
CA THR A 143 -2.79 16.38 -3.86
C THR A 143 -4.13 15.64 -3.88
N ALA A 144 -4.62 15.27 -2.69
CA ALA A 144 -5.94 14.68 -2.54
C ALA A 144 -7.05 15.67 -2.95
N PRO A 145 -8.20 15.16 -3.43
CA PRO A 145 -9.33 15.96 -3.90
C PRO A 145 -10.11 16.64 -2.78
#